data_AF-A0A9D2EMU8-F1
#
_entry.id   AF-A0A9D2EMU8-F1
#
_cell.length_a   1.000
_cell.length_b   1.000
_cell.length_c   1.000
_cell.angle_alpha   90.00
_cell.angle_beta   90.00
_cell.angle_gamma   90.00
#
_symmetry.space_group_name_H-M   'P 1'
#
loop_
_entity.id
_entity.type
_entity.pdbx_description
1 polymer ?
#
loop_
_entity_poly.entity_id
_entity_poly.type
_entity_poly.pdbx_seq_one_letter_code
_entity_poly.pdbx_strand_id
1 'polypeptide(L)'
;MHKRKKNILIAAAAATSIGLLCLLSKTHTKHPSPSSQNNDEIHSHLYGTYQKNAFDNAEYLAVIPSSPDEDSSGKFQWYTIEDIILNEGTYHIHENKYVVFYTNGRKIAVIENKDGHYFLSDGSAPPQELLKISPEAIVCHPVN
;
A
#
# COMPACT_ATOMS: atom_id res chain seq x y z
N MET A 1 -62.19 0.52 -6.58
CA MET A 1 -61.58 1.12 -5.37
C MET A 1 -62.40 0.69 -4.16
N HIS A 2 -61.99 -0.37 -3.45
CA HIS A 2 -62.68 -0.86 -2.25
C HIS A 2 -61.68 -1.01 -1.11
N LYS A 3 -61.74 -0.08 -0.14
CA LYS A 3 -61.12 -0.18 1.18
C LYS A 3 -61.96 -1.13 2.05
N ARG A 4 -61.33 -2.06 2.78
CA ARG A 4 -61.76 -2.56 4.11
C ARG A 4 -60.62 -3.40 4.71
N LYS A 5 -59.91 -2.81 5.67
CA LYS A 5 -59.99 -3.02 7.13
C LYS A 5 -59.19 -4.26 7.59
N LYS A 6 -58.05 -3.96 8.22
CA LYS A 6 -57.17 -4.87 8.96
C LYS A 6 -57.90 -5.40 10.20
N ASN A 7 -57.89 -6.72 10.39
CA ASN A 7 -58.11 -7.33 11.70
C ASN A 7 -56.81 -8.03 12.10
N ILE A 8 -56.25 -7.56 13.22
CA ILE A 8 -55.09 -8.11 13.91
C ILE A 8 -55.58 -9.29 14.76
N LEU A 9 -54.92 -10.44 14.66
CA LEU A 9 -55.06 -11.53 15.63
C LEU A 9 -53.66 -11.88 16.15
N ILE A 10 -53.44 -11.48 17.40
CA ILE A 10 -52.32 -11.85 18.25
C ILE A 10 -52.63 -13.22 18.83
N ALA A 11 -51.71 -14.17 18.72
CA ALA A 11 -51.71 -15.38 19.54
C ALA A 11 -50.30 -15.57 20.12
N ALA A 12 -50.23 -15.44 21.44
CA ALA A 12 -49.06 -15.68 22.27
C ALA A 12 -49.22 -17.03 23.01
N ALA A 13 -48.09 -17.63 23.39
CA ALA A 13 -47.84 -18.66 24.43
C ALA A 13 -46.91 -19.75 23.88
N ALA A 14 -45.96 -20.35 24.60
CA ALA A 14 -45.37 -20.16 25.92
C ALA A 14 -44.04 -20.96 25.87
N ALA A 15 -42.90 -20.39 26.26
CA ALA A 15 -42.20 -20.69 27.50
C ALA A 15 -42.12 -22.19 27.89
N THR A 16 -40.99 -22.83 27.60
CA THR A 16 -40.42 -23.86 28.47
C THR A 16 -38.92 -23.62 28.64
N SER A 17 -38.61 -23.09 29.81
CA SER A 17 -37.31 -23.02 30.45
C SER A 17 -36.82 -24.40 30.89
N ILE A 18 -35.64 -24.81 30.41
CA ILE A 18 -34.70 -25.73 31.08
C ILE A 18 -33.34 -25.15 30.66
N GLY A 19 -32.49 -24.63 31.53
CA GLY A 19 -32.04 -25.13 32.82
C GLY A 19 -30.53 -25.02 32.76
N LEU A 20 -30.00 -24.02 33.46
CA LEU A 20 -28.60 -23.64 33.57
C LEU A 20 -27.73 -24.83 34.02
N LEU A 21 -26.63 -25.13 33.33
CA LEU A 21 -25.47 -25.77 33.96
C LEU A 21 -24.16 -25.14 33.44
N CYS A 22 -23.49 -24.44 34.36
CA CYS A 22 -22.21 -23.78 34.17
C CYS A 22 -21.09 -24.78 33.88
N LEU A 23 -20.30 -24.54 32.83
CA LEU A 23 -18.88 -24.87 32.85
C LEU A 23 -18.10 -23.70 32.26
N LEU A 24 -17.43 -22.97 33.16
CA LEU A 24 -16.34 -22.07 32.86
C LEU A 24 -15.27 -22.82 32.05
N SER A 25 -15.13 -22.46 30.78
CA SER A 25 -13.90 -22.68 30.05
C SER A 25 -13.50 -21.35 29.44
N LYS A 26 -12.57 -20.67 30.11
CA LYS A 26 -11.73 -19.63 29.51
C LYS A 26 -11.08 -20.23 28.27
N THR A 27 -11.72 -20.12 27.13
CA THR A 27 -11.02 -20.14 25.86
C THR A 27 -10.85 -18.69 25.49
N HIS A 28 -9.64 -18.19 25.75
CA HIS A 28 -9.11 -17.03 25.07
C HIS A 28 -9.37 -17.32 23.59
N THR A 29 -10.34 -16.65 22.98
CA THR A 29 -10.47 -16.65 21.53
C THR A 29 -9.16 -16.04 21.07
N LYS A 30 -8.18 -16.91 20.75
CA LYS A 30 -7.06 -16.54 19.92
C LYS A 30 -7.75 -15.93 18.71
N HIS A 31 -7.64 -14.61 18.60
CA HIS A 31 -7.71 -13.97 17.30
C HIS A 31 -6.95 -14.89 16.35
N PRO A 32 -7.52 -15.29 15.20
CA PRO A 32 -6.70 -15.93 14.18
C PRO A 32 -5.52 -14.98 13.99
N SER A 33 -4.32 -15.46 14.36
CA SER A 33 -3.09 -14.78 14.00
C SER A 33 -3.23 -14.45 12.52
N PRO A 34 -2.95 -13.21 12.08
CA PRO A 34 -2.90 -12.96 10.66
C PRO A 34 -1.93 -14.01 10.11
N SER A 35 -2.48 -14.93 9.31
CA SER A 35 -1.69 -15.79 8.44
C SER A 35 -0.63 -14.89 7.84
N SER A 36 0.64 -15.28 7.92
CA SER A 36 1.75 -14.54 7.34
C SER A 36 1.31 -14.05 5.96
N GLN A 37 0.93 -12.77 5.87
CA GLN A 37 0.80 -12.13 4.58
C GLN A 37 2.19 -12.27 4.02
N ASN A 38 2.26 -12.97 2.90
CA ASN A 38 3.50 -13.28 2.21
C ASN A 38 4.31 -11.97 2.18
N ASN A 39 5.55 -11.95 2.69
CA ASN A 39 6.32 -10.70 2.83
C ASN A 39 6.37 -9.94 1.49
N ASP A 40 6.32 -10.66 0.36
CA ASP A 40 6.17 -10.13 -1.00
C ASP A 40 4.98 -9.16 -1.19
N GLU A 41 3.85 -9.40 -0.50
CA GLU A 41 2.65 -8.56 -0.59
C GLU A 41 2.83 -7.23 0.16
N ILE A 42 3.70 -7.19 1.18
CA ILE A 42 3.83 -6.05 2.11
C ILE A 42 4.67 -4.91 1.50
N HIS A 43 5.63 -5.21 0.63
CA HIS A 43 6.48 -4.20 -0.04
C HIS A 43 5.88 -3.65 -1.36
N SER A 44 4.92 -4.37 -1.94
CA SER A 44 4.39 -4.15 -3.30
C SER A 44 3.91 -2.73 -3.59
N HIS A 45 3.37 -2.04 -2.58
CA HIS A 45 2.74 -0.74 -2.77
C HIS A 45 3.73 0.40 -3.00
N LEU A 46 5.02 0.24 -2.65
CA LEU A 46 6.07 1.24 -2.91
C LEU A 46 6.74 1.04 -4.29
N TYR A 47 6.55 -0.13 -4.92
CA TYR A 47 7.00 -0.37 -6.29
C TYR A 47 6.12 0.35 -7.31
N GLY A 48 6.68 0.58 -8.50
CA GLY A 48 5.95 1.15 -9.62
C GLY A 48 6.56 2.45 -10.12
N THR A 49 5.77 3.19 -10.89
CA THR A 49 6.20 4.44 -11.51
C THR A 49 5.44 5.62 -10.94
N TYR A 50 6.20 6.62 -10.50
CA TYR A 50 5.70 7.85 -9.93
C TYR A 50 6.00 9.01 -10.87
N GLN A 51 5.07 9.94 -10.99
CA GLN A 51 5.24 11.16 -11.74
C GLN A 51 5.43 12.34 -10.77
N LYS A 52 6.49 13.12 -11.04
CA LYS A 52 6.77 14.42 -10.46
C LYS A 52 6.51 15.49 -11.51
N ASN A 53 5.94 16.61 -11.10
CA ASN A 53 5.42 17.66 -11.99
C ASN A 53 4.34 17.15 -12.96
N ALA A 54 3.77 18.04 -13.78
CA ALA A 54 2.71 17.71 -14.74
C ALA A 54 3.02 18.29 -16.11
N PHE A 55 2.51 17.65 -17.17
CA PHE A 55 2.64 18.11 -18.55
C PHE A 55 4.11 18.12 -19.03
N ASP A 56 4.54 19.22 -19.66
CA ASP A 56 5.75 19.32 -20.46
C ASP A 56 7.06 19.26 -19.65
N ASN A 57 6.99 19.25 -18.32
CA ASN A 57 8.15 19.12 -17.43
C ASN A 57 8.04 17.92 -16.47
N ALA A 58 7.25 16.91 -16.87
CA ALA A 58 7.12 15.69 -16.09
C ALA A 58 8.47 14.97 -15.96
N GLU A 59 8.73 14.52 -14.73
CA GLU A 59 9.80 13.60 -14.40
C GLU A 59 9.16 12.32 -13.87
N TYR A 60 9.78 11.19 -14.14
CA TYR A 60 9.32 9.88 -13.73
C TYR A 60 10.35 9.22 -12.84
N LEU A 61 9.87 8.62 -11.75
CA LEU A 61 10.68 7.85 -10.81
C LEU A 61 10.12 6.43 -10.78
N ALA A 62 10.89 5.49 -11.30
CA ALA A 62 10.54 4.07 -11.37
C ALA A 62 11.27 3.31 -10.25
N VAL A 63 10.50 2.72 -9.34
CA VAL A 63 10.97 1.85 -8.26
C VAL A 63 10.77 0.40 -8.70
N ILE A 64 11.85 -0.24 -9.12
CA ILE A 64 11.82 -1.57 -9.75
C ILE A 64 11.67 -2.62 -8.65
N PRO A 65 10.70 -3.55 -8.73
CA PRO A 65 10.57 -4.61 -7.75
C PRO A 65 11.89 -5.34 -7.49
N SER A 66 12.18 -5.62 -6.22
CA SER A 66 13.37 -6.36 -5.85
C SER A 66 13.33 -7.80 -6.36
N SER A 67 14.50 -8.38 -6.57
CA SER A 67 14.62 -9.83 -6.74
C SER A 67 14.12 -10.53 -5.46
N PRO A 68 13.59 -11.76 -5.55
CA PRO A 68 13.12 -12.51 -4.37
C PRO A 68 14.19 -12.72 -3.29
N ASP A 69 15.47 -12.68 -3.67
CA ASP A 69 16.60 -12.83 -2.76
C ASP A 69 17.02 -11.52 -2.06
N GLU A 70 16.44 -10.37 -2.46
CA GLU A 70 16.69 -9.04 -1.91
C GLU A 70 15.43 -8.51 -1.23
N ASP A 71 15.24 -8.87 0.04
CA ASP A 71 13.98 -8.65 0.78
C ASP A 71 13.52 -7.17 0.86
N SER A 72 14.37 -6.18 0.58
CA SER A 72 13.99 -4.75 0.68
C SER A 72 14.92 -3.80 -0.08
N SER A 73 15.66 -4.28 -1.08
CA SER A 73 16.54 -3.44 -1.90
C SER A 73 16.37 -3.73 -3.38
N GLY A 74 16.65 -2.74 -4.21
CA GLY A 74 16.58 -2.93 -5.64
C GLY A 74 17.12 -1.73 -6.38
N LYS A 75 16.74 -1.62 -7.66
CA LYS A 75 17.18 -0.55 -8.56
C LYS A 75 16.07 0.47 -8.78
N PHE A 76 16.47 1.69 -9.09
CA PHE A 76 15.54 2.73 -9.53
C PHE A 76 16.11 3.49 -10.71
N GLN A 77 15.22 4.12 -11.47
CA GLN A 77 15.57 5.14 -12.45
C GLN A 77 14.70 6.37 -12.22
N TRP A 78 15.30 7.55 -12.30
CA TRP A 78 14.64 8.85 -12.32
C TRP A 78 15.00 9.55 -13.62
N TYR A 79 14.01 9.83 -14.45
CA TYR A 79 14.21 10.33 -15.81
C TYR A 79 13.17 11.38 -16.20
N THR A 80 13.45 12.16 -17.24
CA THR A 80 12.51 13.15 -17.79
C THR A 80 11.51 12.50 -18.74
N ILE A 81 10.47 13.23 -19.14
CA ILE A 81 9.54 12.83 -20.20
C ILE A 81 10.19 12.57 -21.57
N GLU A 82 11.40 13.06 -21.78
CA GLU A 82 12.19 12.83 -23.00
C GLU A 82 13.14 11.63 -22.86
N ASP A 83 12.92 10.76 -21.87
CA ASP A 83 13.74 9.58 -21.60
C ASP A 83 15.22 9.93 -21.32
N ILE A 84 15.47 11.04 -20.62
CA ILE A 84 16.81 11.42 -20.17
C ILE A 84 16.98 11.05 -18.70
N ILE A 85 17.93 10.18 -18.38
CA ILE A 85 18.26 9.80 -17.00
C ILE A 85 18.79 11.02 -16.22
N LEU A 86 18.09 11.38 -15.16
CA LEU A 86 18.52 12.36 -14.16
C LEU A 86 19.33 11.69 -13.05
N ASN A 87 18.84 10.55 -12.56
CA ASN A 87 19.50 9.73 -11.55
C ASN A 87 19.15 8.26 -11.73
N GLU A 88 20.08 7.38 -11.39
CA GLU A 88 19.83 5.94 -11.24
C GLU A 88 20.70 5.40 -10.11
N GLY A 89 20.32 4.26 -9.55
CA GLY A 89 21.07 3.67 -8.45
C GLY A 89 20.29 2.60 -7.72
N THR A 90 20.47 2.56 -6.40
CA THR A 90 19.81 1.58 -5.54
C THR A 90 18.81 2.25 -4.62
N TYR A 91 17.82 1.49 -4.17
CA TYR A 91 16.95 1.91 -3.09
C TYR A 91 16.95 0.90 -1.95
N HIS A 92 16.51 1.37 -0.78
CA HIS A 92 16.17 0.52 0.36
C HIS A 92 14.76 0.88 0.87
N ILE A 93 13.91 -0.14 1.05
CA ILE A 93 12.59 0.00 1.69
C ILE A 93 12.76 -0.25 3.19
N HIS A 94 12.29 0.69 4.00
CA HIS A 94 12.38 0.60 5.45
C HIS A 94 10.99 0.36 6.04
N GLU A 95 10.86 -0.76 6.76
CA GLU A 95 9.66 -1.13 7.54
C GLU A 95 8.34 -1.02 6.76
N ASN A 96 8.36 -1.15 5.43
CA ASN A 96 7.19 -0.94 4.57
C ASN A 96 6.52 0.43 4.68
N LYS A 97 7.28 1.46 5.11
CA LYS A 97 6.76 2.82 5.30
C LYS A 97 7.29 3.80 4.26
N TYR A 98 8.56 3.67 3.92
CA TYR A 98 9.23 4.60 3.03
C TYR A 98 10.37 3.91 2.26
N VAL A 99 10.72 4.50 1.13
CA VAL A 99 11.85 4.09 0.29
C VAL A 99 12.89 5.19 0.27
N VAL A 100 14.15 4.83 0.46
CA VAL A 100 15.30 5.75 0.40
C VAL A 100 16.12 5.42 -0.83
N PHE A 101 16.41 6.43 -1.65
CA PHE A 101 17.14 6.31 -2.91
C PHE A 101 18.60 6.74 -2.75
N TYR A 102 19.51 5.98 -3.35
CA TYR A 102 20.95 6.18 -3.27
C TYR A 102 21.59 6.17 -4.66
N THR A 103 22.38 7.20 -4.94
CA THR A 103 23.25 7.27 -6.12
C THR A 103 24.69 7.35 -5.64
N ASN A 104 25.56 6.45 -6.13
CA ASN A 104 26.97 6.39 -5.71
C ASN A 104 27.15 6.34 -4.18
N GLY A 105 26.29 5.58 -3.48
CA GLY A 105 26.30 5.44 -2.02
C GLY A 105 25.79 6.66 -1.23
N ARG A 106 25.34 7.72 -1.90
CA ARG A 106 24.78 8.91 -1.27
C ARG A 106 23.26 8.92 -1.37
N LYS A 107 22.59 9.20 -0.26
CA LYS A 107 21.13 9.41 -0.24
C LYS A 107 20.78 10.62 -1.11
N ILE A 108 19.89 10.43 -2.08
CA ILE A 108 19.40 11.51 -2.95
C ILE A 108 17.95 11.88 -2.68
N ALA A 109 17.10 10.94 -2.25
CA ALA A 109 15.68 11.20 -2.06
C ALA A 109 15.02 10.16 -1.13
N VAL A 110 13.79 10.47 -0.69
CA VAL A 110 12.89 9.57 0.03
C VAL A 110 11.49 9.68 -0.54
N ILE A 111 10.79 8.57 -0.74
CA ILE A 111 9.32 8.56 -0.87
C ILE A 111 8.71 7.98 0.39
N GLU A 112 7.74 8.70 0.97
CA GLU A 112 6.90 8.25 2.08
C GLU A 112 5.46 8.05 1.60
N ASN A 113 4.79 6.99 2.05
CA ASN A 113 3.34 6.86 1.90
C ASN A 113 2.63 7.43 3.14
N LYS A 114 1.66 8.31 2.94
CA LYS A 114 0.77 8.86 3.97
C LYS A 114 -0.66 8.72 3.48
N ASP A 115 -1.39 7.77 4.07
CA ASP A 115 -2.80 7.51 3.77
C ASP A 115 -3.08 7.26 2.28
N GLY A 116 -2.19 6.57 1.58
CA GLY A 116 -2.32 6.28 0.14
C GLY A 116 -1.75 7.36 -0.79
N HIS A 117 -1.29 8.49 -0.25
CA HIS A 117 -0.60 9.54 -0.98
C HIS A 117 0.91 9.42 -0.82
N TYR A 118 1.67 9.71 -1.88
CA TYR A 118 3.12 9.50 -1.91
C TYR A 118 3.84 10.84 -1.96
N PHE A 119 4.81 11.06 -1.08
CA PHE A 119 5.52 12.34 -0.99
C PHE A 119 7.02 12.15 -1.14
N LEU A 120 7.62 12.90 -2.08
CA LEU A 120 9.05 12.95 -2.35
C LEU A 120 9.74 14.01 -1.49
N SER A 121 10.83 13.63 -0.83
CA SER A 121 11.79 14.53 -0.19
C SER A 121 13.17 14.35 -0.83
N ASP A 122 13.59 15.30 -1.66
CA ASP A 122 14.84 15.29 -2.44
C ASP A 122 15.77 16.49 -2.08
N GLY A 123 15.45 17.20 -1.00
CA GLY A 123 16.12 18.44 -0.59
C GLY A 123 15.30 19.70 -0.91
N SER A 124 14.24 19.57 -1.71
CA SER A 124 13.20 20.61 -1.84
C SER A 124 12.30 20.67 -0.60
N ALA A 125 11.81 21.87 -0.27
CA ALA A 125 10.85 22.09 0.81
C ALA A 125 9.71 23.01 0.33
N PRO A 126 8.43 22.64 0.56
CA PRO A 126 7.96 21.40 1.22
C PRO A 126 8.18 20.14 0.36
N PRO A 127 8.08 18.93 0.95
CA PRO A 127 8.03 17.68 0.19
C PRO A 127 6.96 17.72 -0.90
N GLN A 128 7.28 17.19 -2.08
CA GLN A 128 6.39 17.23 -3.23
C GLN A 128 5.53 15.97 -3.30
N GLU A 129 4.22 16.12 -3.46
CA GLU A 129 3.34 14.98 -3.73
C GLU A 129 3.62 14.41 -5.12
N LEU A 130 3.71 13.08 -5.20
CA LEU A 130 3.87 12.32 -6.42
C LEU A 130 2.56 11.63 -6.80
N LEU A 131 2.28 11.60 -8.10
CA LEU A 131 1.20 10.77 -8.63
C LEU A 131 1.76 9.39 -8.99
N LYS A 132 1.25 8.33 -8.35
CA LYS A 132 1.56 6.96 -8.79
C LYS A 132 0.76 6.63 -10.05
N ILE A 133 1.44 6.56 -11.20
CA ILE A 133 0.80 6.38 -12.51
C ILE A 133 0.74 4.92 -12.96
N SER A 134 1.58 4.07 -12.40
CA SER A 134 1.59 2.63 -12.68
C SER A 134 2.06 1.83 -11.46
N PRO A 135 1.43 0.67 -11.16
CA PRO A 135 1.98 -0.28 -10.19
C PRO A 135 3.26 -0.96 -10.70
N GLU A 136 3.50 -0.95 -12.01
CA GLU A 136 4.69 -1.50 -12.64
C GLU A 136 5.77 -0.42 -12.82
N ALA A 137 7.03 -0.83 -12.77
CA ALA A 137 8.17 0.05 -13.04
C ALA A 137 8.38 0.19 -14.55
N ILE A 138 8.06 1.36 -15.09
CA ILE A 138 8.32 1.75 -16.46
C ILE A 138 9.69 2.43 -16.44
N VAL A 139 10.67 1.81 -17.07
CA VAL A 139 12.07 2.27 -17.07
C VAL A 139 12.40 2.93 -18.40
N CYS A 140 13.31 3.92 -18.35
CA CYS A 140 13.81 4.61 -19.54
C CYS A 140 14.69 3.68 -20.40
N HIS A 141 15.49 2.82 -19.77
CA HIS A 141 16.20 1.73 -20.44
C HIS A 141 16.20 0.45 -19.59
N PRO A 142 16.39 -0.73 -20.21
CA PRO A 142 16.50 -1.99 -19.49
C PRO A 142 17.55 -1.92 -18.38
N VAL A 143 17.24 -2.53 -17.24
CA VAL A 143 18.16 -2.72 -16.12
C VAL A 143 18.63 -4.16 -16.13
N ASN A 144 19.95 -4.35 -16.13
CA ASN A 144 20.59 -5.67 -16.08
C ASN A 144 20.89 -6.09 -14.64
#